data_AF-A0A7V4W8W9-F1
#
_entry.id   AF-A0A7V4W8W9-F1
#
_cell.length_a   1.000
_cell.length_b   1.000
_cell.length_c   1.000
_cell.angle_alpha   90.00
_cell.angle_beta   90.00
_cell.angle_gamma   90.00
#
_symmetry.space_group_name_H-M   'P 1'
#
loop_
_entity.id
_entity.type
_entity.pdbx_description
1 polymer ?
#
loop_
_entity_poly.entity_id
_entity_poly.type
_entity_poly.pdbx_seq_one_letter_code
_entity_poly.pdbx_strand_id
1 'polypeptide(L)' 'MNKGGFSWKRLLGISAAKARLSRKIGIPLTRSGRQRKLGAAVGCVTLCIAGIAVPTLVAALLFVAR' A
#
# COMPACT_ATOMS: atom_id res chain seq x y z
N MET A 1 9.21 -18.08 4.37
CA MET A 1 9.15 -17.56 5.75
C MET A 1 10.48 -17.80 6.45
N ASN A 2 11.04 -16.81 7.16
CA ASN A 2 12.19 -17.06 8.07
C ASN A 2 11.63 -17.38 9.45
N LYS A 3 11.90 -18.59 9.94
CA LYS A 3 11.63 -19.02 11.30
C LYS A 3 12.46 -18.15 12.25
N GLY A 4 11.81 -17.35 13.11
CA GLY A 4 12.47 -16.70 14.25
C GLY A 4 13.10 -15.31 14.05
N GLY A 5 12.63 -14.47 13.11
CA GLY A 5 12.98 -13.04 13.09
C GLY A 5 14.42 -12.67 12.67
N PHE A 6 15.31 -13.66 12.50
CA PHE A 6 16.69 -13.44 12.07
C PHE A 6 16.81 -13.44 10.55
N SER A 7 17.53 -12.46 10.02
CA SER A 7 17.82 -12.36 8.59
C SER A 7 19.28 -11.96 8.41
N TRP A 8 20.05 -12.81 7.73
CA TRP A 8 21.43 -12.53 7.33
C TRP A 8 21.57 -11.21 6.57
N LYS A 9 20.54 -10.81 5.80
CA LYS A 9 20.50 -9.54 5.07
C LYS A 9 20.35 -8.31 5.99
N ARG A 10 19.92 -8.51 7.24
CA ARG A 10 19.83 -7.47 8.28
C ARG A 10 21.14 -7.39 9.07
N LEU A 11 21.76 -8.54 9.36
CA LEU A 11 23.06 -8.63 10.04
C LEU A 11 24.20 -8.07 9.17
N LEU A 12 24.21 -8.38 7.88
CA LEU A 12 25.18 -7.84 6.90
C LEU A 12 24.99 -6.34 6.59
N GLY A 13 24.08 -5.63 7.27
CA GLY A 13 23.90 -4.19 7.13
C GLY A 13 23.26 -3.71 5.82
N ILE A 14 22.99 -4.60 4.85
CA ILE A 14 22.38 -4.27 3.55
C ILE A 14 21.03 -3.54 3.73
N SER A 15 20.25 -3.94 4.73
CA SER A 15 18.98 -3.28 5.07
C SER A 15 19.17 -1.86 5.59
N ALA A 16 20.20 -1.63 6.42
CA ALA A 16 20.52 -0.32 6.96
C ALA A 16 21.09 0.63 5.89
N ALA A 17 21.90 0.10 4.95
CA ALA A 17 22.41 0.85 3.81
C ALA A 17 21.28 1.37 2.91
N LYS A 18 20.31 0.52 2.55
CA LYS A 18 19.12 0.94 1.79
C LYS A 18 18.30 2.01 2.53
N ALA A 19 18.17 1.89 3.85
CA ALA A 19 17.45 2.89 4.66
C ALA A 19 18.19 4.23 4.72
N ARG A 20 19.52 4.24 4.82
CA ARG A 20 20.35 5.47 4.78
C ARG A 20 20.27 6.13 3.40
N LEU A 21 20.40 5.36 2.33
CA LEU A 21 20.30 5.86 0.96
C LEU A 21 18.91 6.43 0.65
N SER A 22 17.86 5.74 1.09
CA SER A 22 16.48 6.22 0.94
C SER A 22 16.23 7.54 1.69
N ARG A 23 16.85 7.76 2.86
CA ARG A 23 16.78 9.04 3.58
C ARG A 23 17.56 10.16 2.89
N LYS A 24 18.68 9.85 2.25
CA LYS A 24 19.46 10.85 1.48
C LYS A 24 18.76 11.28 0.18
N ILE A 25 18.16 10.33 -0.54
CA ILE A 25 17.51 10.59 -1.85
C ILE A 25 16.04 11.03 -1.67
N GLY A 26 15.40 10.75 -0.53
CA GLY A 26 13.98 11.03 -0.27
C GLY A 26 13.00 10.06 -0.96
N ILE A 27 13.52 9.13 -1.78
CA ILE A 27 12.74 8.15 -2.53
C ILE A 27 12.75 6.80 -1.78
N PRO A 28 11.59 6.19 -1.51
CA PRO A 28 11.52 4.88 -0.87
C PRO A 28 12.03 3.79 -1.83
N LEU A 29 13.22 3.27 -1.54
CA LEU A 29 13.84 2.21 -2.31
C LEU A 29 13.25 0.82 -2.00
N THR A 30 12.50 0.70 -0.90
CA THR A 30 11.89 -0.55 -0.47
C THR A 30 10.49 -0.72 -1.05
N ARG A 31 10.12 -1.97 -1.38
CA ARG A 31 8.78 -2.29 -1.87
C ARG A 31 7.71 -1.88 -0.85
N SER A 32 7.96 -2.13 0.44
CA SER A 32 7.06 -1.73 1.53
C SER A 32 6.92 -0.21 1.67
N GLY A 33 8.01 0.55 1.46
CA GLY A 33 7.96 2.01 1.49
C GLY A 33 7.14 2.60 0.33
N ARG A 34 7.29 2.03 -0.88
CA ARG A 34 6.44 2.41 -2.03
C ARG A 34 4.98 2.07 -1.79
N GLN A 35 4.69 0.88 -1.26
CA GLN A 35 3.33 0.45 -0.95
C GLN A 35 2.66 1.35 0.11
N ARG A 36 3.41 1.93 1.06
CA ARG A 36 2.86 2.91 2.01
C ARG A 36 2.54 4.25 1.35
N LYS A 37 3.42 4.77 0.49
CA LYS A 37 3.18 6.03 -0.24
C LYS A 37 2.01 5.88 -1.22
N LEU A 38 2.02 4.82 -2.02
CA LEU A 38 0.96 4.54 -3.00
C LEU A 38 -0.34 4.11 -2.31
N GLY A 39 -0.28 3.30 -1.26
CA GLY A 39 -1.45 2.89 -0.49
C GLY A 39 -2.14 4.06 0.21
N ALA A 40 -1.39 5.06 0.70
CA ALA A 40 -1.97 6.28 1.23
C ALA A 40 -2.72 7.10 0.16
N ALA A 41 -2.17 7.17 -1.06
CA ALA A 41 -2.82 7.86 -2.18
C ALA A 41 -4.05 7.09 -2.71
N VAL A 42 -3.93 5.77 -2.82
CA VAL A 42 -4.99 4.90 -3.38
C VAL A 42 -6.12 4.68 -2.38
N GLY A 43 -5.83 4.57 -1.08
CA GLY A 43 -6.84 4.27 -0.06
C GLY A 43 -7.97 5.30 0.01
N CYS A 44 -7.67 6.58 -0.21
CA CYS A 44 -8.69 7.64 -0.21
C CYS A 44 -9.60 7.53 -1.44
N VAL A 45 -9.03 7.28 -2.62
CA VAL A 45 -9.78 7.10 -3.87
C VAL A 45 -10.62 5.82 -3.83
N THR A 46 -10.10 4.73 -3.27
CA THR A 46 -10.86 3.47 -3.11
C THR A 46 -12.10 3.66 -2.26
N LEU A 47 -12.03 4.43 -1.17
CA LEU A 47 -13.20 4.72 -0.33
C LEU A 47 -14.23 5.60 -1.05
N CYS A 48 -13.79 6.61 -1.81
CA CYS A 48 -14.69 7.44 -2.61
C CYS A 48 -15.38 6.64 -3.72
N ILE A 49 -14.64 5.81 -4.46
CA ILE A 49 -15.20 4.96 -5.51
C ILE A 49 -16.18 3.95 -4.90
N ALA A 50 -15.81 3.27 -3.82
CA ALA A 50 -16.71 2.33 -3.14
C ALA A 50 -17.97 3.03 -2.62
N GLY A 51 -17.82 4.22 -2.03
CA GLY A 51 -18.93 4.99 -1.46
C GLY A 51 -19.93 5.53 -2.50
N ILE A 52 -19.54 5.69 -3.76
CA ILE A 52 -20.42 6.19 -4.83
C ILE A 52 -20.89 5.06 -5.75
N ALA A 53 -19.98 4.17 -6.16
CA ALA A 53 -20.28 3.12 -7.12
C ALA A 53 -21.20 2.03 -6.54
N VAL A 54 -21.06 1.69 -5.26
CA VAL A 54 -21.92 0.69 -4.61
C VAL A 54 -23.37 1.17 -4.50
N PRO A 55 -23.69 2.36 -3.95
CA PRO A 55 -25.07 2.79 -3.84
C PRO A 55 -25.73 3.09 -5.19
N THR A 56 -24.99 3.59 -6.18
CA THR A 56 -25.53 3.82 -7.53
C THR A 56 -25.89 2.50 -8.22
N LEU A 57 -25.06 1.47 -8.07
CA LEU A 57 -25.33 0.15 -8.61
C LEU A 57 -26.52 -0.52 -7.90
N VAL A 58 -26.62 -0.38 -6.57
CA VAL A 58 -27.78 -0.89 -5.80
C VAL A 58 -29.07 -0.15 -6.20
N ALA A 59 -29.03 1.18 -6.32
CA ALA A 59 -30.20 1.96 -6.72
C ALA A 59 -30.65 1.61 -8.15
N ALA A 60 -29.72 1.40 -9.08
CA ALA A 60 -30.03 0.96 -10.44
C ALA A 60 -30.68 -0.44 -10.46
N LEU A 61 -30.17 -1.38 -9.65
CA LEU A 61 -30.78 -2.71 -9.53
C LEU A 61 -32.20 -2.65 -8.93
N LEU A 62 -32.41 -1.81 -7.91
CA LEU A 62 -33.73 -1.61 -7.30
C LEU A 62 -34.72 -0.93 -8.26
N PHE A 63 -34.25 -0.05 -9.14
CA PHE A 63 -35.07 0.57 -10.18
C PHE A 63 -35.47 -0.42 -11.27
N VAL A 64 -34.56 -1.31 -11.68
CA VAL A 64 -34.85 -2.37 -12.67
C VAL A 64 -35.78 -3.46 -12.09
N ALA A 65 -35.68 -3.73 -10.79
CA ALA A 65 -36.50 -4.72 -10.10
C ALA A 65 -37.90 -4.20 -9.69
N ARG A 66 -38.22 -2.94 -9.96
CA ARG A 66 -39.50 -2.30 -9.67
C ARG A 66 -40.33 -2.14 -10.93
#